data_AF-A0A358M2P6-F1
#
_entry.id   AF-A0A358M2P6-F1
#
_cell.length_a   1.000
_cell.length_b   1.000
_cell.length_c   1.000
_cell.angle_alpha   90.00
_cell.angle_beta   90.00
_cell.angle_gamma   90.00
#
_symmetry.space_group_name_H-M   'P 1'
#
loop_
_entity.id
_entity.type
_entity.pdbx_description
1 polymer ?
#
loop_
_entity_poly.entity_id
_entity_poly.type
_entity_poly.pdbx_seq_one_letter_code
_entity_poly.pdbx_strand_id
1 'polypeptide(L)'
;VKQDLLDVREFMRECCGENAASVDIIAKIENRSGIENIEEICEVCDGIMIGRGDMGVEIPLEELPAIQKYLITKCRLLGKRVITATEML
;
A
#
# COMPACT_ATOMS: atom_id res chain seq x y z
N VAL A 1 -5.62 9.69 -1.77
CA VAL A 1 -4.63 8.60 -1.79
C VAL A 1 -3.25 9.05 -1.30
N LYS A 2 -2.47 9.84 -2.05
CA LYS A 2 -1.18 10.37 -1.54
C LYS A 2 -1.36 11.25 -0.30
N GLN A 3 -2.36 12.13 -0.32
CA GLN A 3 -2.69 13.00 0.81
C GLN A 3 -2.97 12.19 2.09
N ASP A 4 -3.71 11.08 1.97
CA ASP A 4 -4.08 10.21 3.08
C ASP A 4 -2.83 9.71 3.86
N LEU A 5 -1.73 9.44 3.15
CA LEU A 5 -0.46 9.02 3.75
C LEU A 5 0.32 10.18 4.37
N LEU A 6 0.23 11.38 3.79
CA LEU A 6 0.81 12.60 4.35
C LEU A 6 0.11 12.98 5.66
N ASP A 7 -1.22 12.87 5.69
CA ASP A 7 -2.05 13.13 6.86
C ASP A 7 -1.70 12.16 8.00
N VAL A 8 -1.55 10.86 7.70
CA VAL A 8 -1.08 9.87 8.68
C VAL A 8 0.31 10.22 9.19
N ARG A 9 1.24 10.63 8.30
CA ARG A 9 2.60 11.01 8.73
C ARG A 9 2.58 12.24 9.63
N GLU A 10 1.73 13.21 9.35
CA GLU A 10 1.55 14.39 10.18
C GLU A 10 0.97 14.03 11.54
N PHE A 11 -0.11 13.25 11.57
CA PHE A 11 -0.71 12.74 12.80
C PHE A 11 0.31 11.98 13.67
N MET A 12 1.15 11.15 13.05
CA MET A 12 2.21 10.43 13.76
C MET A 12 3.25 11.39 14.34
N ARG A 13 3.63 12.46 13.62
CA ARG A 13 4.54 13.49 14.15
C ARG A 13 3.95 14.20 15.36
N GLU A 14 2.66 14.54 15.33
CA GLU A 14 1.97 15.17 16.45
C GLU A 14 1.89 14.25 17.68
N CYS A 15 1.59 12.98 17.48
CA CYS A 15 1.40 12.02 18.59
C CYS A 15 2.70 11.46 19.16
N CYS A 16 3.72 11.26 18.32
CA CYS A 16 4.94 10.52 18.69
C CYS A 16 6.21 11.38 18.69
N GLY A 17 6.14 12.63 18.23
CA GLY A 17 7.30 13.53 18.16
C GLY A 17 8.47 12.93 17.37
N GLU A 18 9.66 12.90 17.95
CA GLU A 18 10.87 12.34 17.33
C GLU A 18 10.74 10.84 17.01
N ASN A 19 9.92 10.09 17.78
CA ASN A 19 9.72 8.67 17.54
C ASN A 19 8.88 8.39 16.30
N ALA A 20 8.16 9.38 15.75
CA ALA A 20 7.32 9.21 14.57
C ALA A 20 8.10 8.70 13.35
N ALA A 21 9.37 9.12 13.22
CA ALA A 21 10.25 8.71 12.13
C ALA A 21 10.69 7.24 12.23
N SER A 22 10.57 6.62 13.40
CA SER A 22 10.89 5.20 13.61
C SER A 22 9.76 4.25 13.22
N VAL A 23 8.56 4.78 12.97
CA VAL A 23 7.39 3.98 12.61
C VAL A 23 7.22 3.94 11.09
N ASP A 24 7.30 2.73 10.55
CA ASP A 24 7.04 2.47 9.14
C ASP A 24 5.55 2.59 8.81
N ILE A 25 5.23 3.26 7.70
CA ILE A 25 3.89 3.32 7.14
C ILE A 25 3.79 2.32 5.98
N ILE A 26 2.90 1.34 6.12
CA ILE A 26 2.57 0.38 5.07
C ILE A 26 1.20 0.71 4.50
N ALA A 27 1.14 1.13 3.24
CA ALA A 27 -0.11 1.45 2.57
C ALA A 27 -0.84 0.16 2.13
N LYS A 28 -2.06 -0.06 2.60
CA LYS A 28 -2.88 -1.20 2.17
C LYS A 28 -3.62 -0.85 0.88
N ILE A 29 -3.40 -1.65 -0.16
CA ILE A 29 -3.97 -1.48 -1.50
C ILE A 29 -5.16 -2.42 -1.62
N GLU A 30 -6.35 -1.85 -1.78
CA GLU A 30 -7.63 -2.56 -1.68
C GLU A 30 -8.58 -2.29 -2.84
N ASN A 31 -8.30 -1.28 -3.68
CA ASN A 31 -9.23 -0.87 -4.74
C ASN A 31 -8.49 -0.32 -5.97
N ARG A 32 -9.26 -0.03 -7.02
CA ARG A 32 -8.76 0.49 -8.30
C ARG A 32 -7.96 1.79 -8.17
N SER A 33 -8.40 2.71 -7.32
CA SER A 33 -7.68 3.97 -7.07
C SER A 33 -6.29 3.73 -6.48
N GLY A 34 -6.15 2.79 -5.53
CA GLY A 34 -4.84 2.40 -5.00
C GLY A 34 -3.93 1.73 -6.03
N ILE A 35 -4.49 0.96 -6.96
CA ILE A 35 -3.74 0.31 -8.04
C ILE A 35 -3.22 1.34 -9.04
N GLU A 36 -4.07 2.29 -9.44
CA GLU A 36 -3.75 3.33 -10.42
C GLU A 36 -2.71 4.33 -9.89
N ASN A 37 -2.75 4.65 -8.60
CA ASN A 37 -1.86 5.61 -7.95
C ASN A 37 -0.66 4.97 -7.23
N ILE A 38 -0.29 3.73 -7.58
CA ILE A 38 0.71 2.97 -6.83
C ILE A 38 2.08 3.65 -6.76
N GLU A 39 2.49 4.38 -7.80
CA GLU A 39 3.76 5.10 -7.83
C GLU A 39 3.75 6.25 -6.82
N GLU A 40 2.73 7.10 -6.84
CA GLU A 40 2.57 8.22 -5.90
C GLU A 40 2.46 7.76 -4.45
N ILE A 41 1.80 6.63 -4.20
CA ILE A 41 1.73 5.99 -2.88
C ILE A 41 3.13 5.59 -2.42
N CYS A 42 3.88 4.91 -3.29
CA CYS A 42 5.22 4.43 -2.99
C CYS A 42 6.20 5.58 -2.71
N GLU A 43 5.99 6.79 -3.24
CA GLU A 43 6.82 7.94 -2.91
C GLU A 43 6.79 8.31 -1.42
N VAL A 44 5.66 8.08 -0.74
CA VAL A 44 5.40 8.60 0.62
C VAL A 44 5.26 7.52 1.69
N CYS A 45 5.07 6.26 1.32
CA CYS A 45 5.05 5.12 2.26
C CYS A 45 6.38 4.36 2.29
N ASP A 46 6.54 3.52 3.32
CA ASP A 46 7.72 2.68 3.55
C ASP A 46 7.55 1.26 2.95
N GLY A 47 6.36 0.99 2.42
CA GLY A 47 5.99 -0.25 1.75
C GLY A 47 4.48 -0.32 1.49
N ILE A 48 4.08 -1.40 0.82
CA ILE A 48 2.66 -1.67 0.54
C ILE A 48 2.23 -3.05 1.07
N MET A 49 0.93 -3.20 1.30
CA MET A 49 0.26 -4.46 1.53
C MET A 49 -0.83 -4.67 0.48
N ILE A 50 -0.84 -5.81 -0.18
CA ILE A 50 -1.86 -6.20 -1.15
C ILE A 50 -2.95 -6.95 -0.39
N GLY A 51 -4.09 -6.30 -0.15
CA GLY A 51 -5.23 -6.89 0.56
C GLY A 51 -6.13 -7.66 -0.41
N ARG A 52 -5.86 -8.95 -0.64
CA ARG A 52 -6.55 -9.74 -1.68
C ARG A 52 -8.04 -9.90 -1.42
N GLY A 53 -8.42 -10.09 -0.16
CA GLY A 53 -9.82 -10.19 0.28
C GLY A 53 -10.62 -8.92 -0.04
N ASP A 54 -10.14 -7.76 0.42
CA ASP A 54 -10.81 -6.47 0.16
C ASP A 54 -10.82 -6.14 -1.33
N MET A 55 -9.68 -6.35 -2.01
CA MET A 55 -9.56 -6.12 -3.45
C MET A 55 -10.47 -7.04 -4.26
N GLY A 56 -10.69 -8.28 -3.84
CA GLY A 56 -11.62 -9.21 -4.48
C GLY A 56 -13.10 -8.81 -4.37
N VAL A 57 -13.46 -7.86 -3.51
CA VAL A 57 -14.79 -7.25 -3.46
C VAL A 57 -14.93 -6.13 -4.50
N GLU A 58 -13.84 -5.42 -4.80
CA GLU A 58 -13.83 -4.21 -5.62
C GLU A 58 -13.50 -4.46 -7.11
N ILE A 59 -12.76 -5.53 -7.41
CA ILE A 59 -12.35 -5.89 -8.78
C ILE A 59 -12.69 -7.34 -9.12
N PRO A 60 -12.82 -7.69 -10.42
CA PRO A 60 -13.03 -9.08 -10.82
C PRO A 60 -11.92 -9.99 -10.30
N LEU A 61 -12.31 -11.13 -9.72
CA LEU A 61 -11.38 -12.07 -9.08
C LEU A 61 -10.36 -12.65 -10.07
N GLU A 62 -10.73 -12.76 -11.34
CA GLU A 62 -9.86 -13.19 -12.43
C GLU A 62 -8.73 -12.19 -12.75
N GLU A 63 -8.91 -10.90 -12.45
CA GLU A 63 -7.88 -9.86 -12.64
C GLU A 63 -6.89 -9.82 -11.47
N LEU A 64 -7.33 -10.26 -10.28
CA LEU A 64 -6.59 -10.15 -9.03
C LEU A 64 -5.17 -10.76 -9.09
N PRO A 65 -4.93 -11.95 -9.67
CA PRO A 65 -3.57 -12.50 -9.80
C PRO A 65 -2.64 -11.65 -10.68
N ALA A 66 -3.16 -11.05 -11.75
CA ALA A 66 -2.39 -10.21 -12.65
C ALA A 66 -2.02 -8.88 -11.97
N ILE A 67 -3.00 -8.26 -11.30
CA ILE A 67 -2.81 -7.02 -10.54
C ILE A 67 -1.82 -7.23 -9.39
N GLN A 68 -1.92 -8.34 -8.66
CA GLN A 68 -0.95 -8.65 -7.60
C GLN A 68 0.49 -8.72 -8.15
N LYS A 69 0.71 -9.41 -9.27
CA LYS A 69 2.05 -9.49 -9.89
C LYS A 69 2.55 -8.12 -10.36
N TYR A 70 1.66 -7.30 -10.91
CA TYR A 70 1.96 -5.92 -11.28
C TYR A 70 2.41 -5.10 -10.07
N LEU A 71 1.63 -5.09 -9.00
CA LEU A 71 1.93 -4.35 -7.77
C LEU A 71 3.24 -4.81 -7.13
N ILE A 72 3.47 -6.13 -7.01
CA ILE A 72 4.73 -6.69 -6.49
C ILE A 72 5.92 -6.20 -7.32
N THR A 73 5.83 -6.30 -8.64
CA THR A 73 6.93 -5.91 -9.55
C THR A 73 7.21 -4.42 -9.45
N LYS A 74 6.17 -3.59 -9.55
CA LYS A 74 6.27 -2.14 -9.49
C LYS A 74 6.88 -1.67 -8.17
N CYS A 75 6.38 -2.20 -7.05
CA CYS A 75 6.82 -1.82 -5.72
C CYS A 75 8.29 -2.22 -5.46
N ARG A 76 8.71 -3.40 -5.93
CA ARG A 76 10.11 -3.84 -5.87
C ARG A 76 11.04 -2.97 -6.70
N LEU A 77 10.63 -2.55 -7.90
CA LEU A 77 11.43 -1.64 -8.74
C LEU A 77 11.63 -0.26 -8.10
N LEU A 78 10.67 0.18 -7.28
CA LEU A 78 10.75 1.42 -6.51
C LEU A 78 11.51 1.25 -5.17
N GLY A 79 12.09 0.08 -4.91
CA GLY A 79 12.86 -0.20 -3.69
C GLY A 79 11.99 -0.30 -2.42
N LYS A 80 10.69 -0.55 -2.57
CA LYS A 80 9.73 -0.60 -1.46
C LYS A 80 9.44 -2.05 -1.05
N ARG A 81 9.13 -2.24 0.24
CA ARG A 81 8.65 -3.54 0.76
C ARG A 81 7.25 -3.80 0.24
N VAL A 82 6.94 -5.06 -0.05
CA VAL A 82 5.61 -5.51 -0.46
C VAL A 82 5.19 -6.74 0.33
N ILE A 83 3.97 -6.72 0.86
CA ILE A 83 3.36 -7.81 1.63
C ILE A 83 2.14 -8.30 0.86
N THR A 84 2.02 -9.61 0.65
CA THR A 84 0.77 -10.22 0.16
C THR A 84 -0.05 -10.69 1.36
N ALA A 85 -1.30 -10.25 1.46
CA ALA A 85 -2.17 -10.54 2.61
C ALA A 85 -3.52 -11.13 2.17
N THR A 86 -4.07 -11.96 3.07
CA THR A 86 -5.37 -12.66 3.01
C THR A 86 -5.55 -13.67 1.88
N GLU A 87 -6.52 -14.59 2.05
CA GLU A 87 -6.89 -15.63 1.07
C GLU A 87 -5.72 -16.50 0.59
N MET A 88 -4.80 -16.86 1.50
CA MET A 88 -3.59 -17.64 1.19
C MET A 88 -3.71 -19.13 1.50
N LEU A 89 -4.67 -19.53 2.36
CA LEU A 89 -4.85 -20.90 2.88
C LEU A 89 -6.28 -21.38 2.62
#